data_AF-A0A6B2GIV3-F1
#
_entry.id   AF-A0A6B2GIV3-F1
#
_cell.length_a   1.000
_cell.length_b   1.000
_cell.length_c   1.000
_cell.angle_alpha   90.00
_cell.angle_beta   90.00
_cell.angle_gamma   90.00
#
_symmetry.space_group_name_H-M   'P 1'
#
loop_
_entity.id
_entity.type
_entity.pdbx_description
1 polymer ?
#
loop_
_entity_poly.entity_id
_entity_poly.type
_entity_poly.pdbx_seq_one_letter_code
_entity_poly.pdbx_strand_id
1 'polypeptide(L)'
;MLTNAKYIRLFAIFVHILIGFLALTEVVAELYSYIVIVIGLVMIFRSANDQEEVTLWTAYLVGSEVFLRMTKGIFFYELNKYSVIVFLILGLAIEKRRHGIPLIYF
;
A
#
# COMPACT_ATOMS: atom_id res chain seq x y z
N MET A 1 -0.91 -14.82 -28.13
CA MET A 1 -0.63 -13.83 -27.05
C MET A 1 -1.64 -13.85 -25.91
N LEU A 2 -2.93 -14.17 -26.12
CA LEU A 2 -3.96 -14.19 -25.06
C LEU A 2 -3.81 -15.32 -24.02
N THR A 3 -3.20 -16.45 -24.38
CA THR A 3 -2.98 -17.59 -23.48
C THR A 3 -2.06 -17.23 -22.31
N ASN A 4 -0.92 -16.59 -22.56
CA ASN A 4 0.04 -16.22 -21.50
C ASN A 4 -0.55 -15.24 -20.47
N ALA A 5 -1.34 -14.26 -20.92
CA ALA A 5 -2.01 -13.32 -20.02
C ALA A 5 -3.03 -14.02 -19.11
N LYS A 6 -3.74 -15.03 -19.63
CA LYS A 6 -4.67 -15.84 -18.83
C LYS A 6 -3.92 -16.66 -17.77
N TYR A 7 -2.79 -17.28 -18.11
CA TYR A 7 -1.96 -18.02 -17.15
C TYR A 7 -1.39 -17.11 -16.05
N ILE A 8 -0.91 -15.91 -16.41
CA ILE A 8 -0.41 -14.92 -15.44
C ILE A 8 -1.51 -14.49 -14.46
N ARG A 9 -2.73 -14.22 -14.95
CA ARG A 9 -3.87 -13.87 -14.08
C ARG A 9 -4.23 -15.01 -13.15
N LEU A 10 -4.29 -16.24 -13.65
CA LEU A 10 -4.61 -17.41 -12.83
C LEU A 10 -3.53 -17.63 -11.74
N PHE A 11 -2.26 -17.46 -12.11
CA PHE A 11 -1.15 -17.52 -11.17
C PHE A 11 -1.25 -16.44 -10.09
N ALA A 12 -1.58 -15.20 -10.45
CA ALA A 12 -1.75 -14.11 -9.48
C ALA A 12 -2.87 -14.39 -8.47
N ILE A 13 -4.00 -14.95 -8.93
CA ILE A 13 -5.10 -15.35 -8.04
C ILE A 13 -4.63 -16.45 -7.07
N PHE A 14 -3.91 -17.45 -7.57
CA PHE A 14 -3.38 -18.52 -6.73
C PHE A 14 -2.41 -17.98 -5.67
N VAL A 15 -1.51 -17.08 -6.05
CA VAL A 15 -0.58 -16.42 -5.11
C VAL A 15 -1.35 -15.61 -4.05
N HIS A 16 -2.41 -14.89 -4.43
CA HIS A 16 -3.21 -14.13 -3.48
C HIS A 16 -3.90 -15.02 -2.45
N ILE A 17 -4.49 -16.14 -2.89
CA ILE A 17 -5.11 -17.12 -1.99
C ILE A 17 -4.07 -17.72 -1.04
N LEU A 18 -2.87 -18.04 -1.56
CA LEU A 18 -1.77 -18.59 -0.75
C LEU A 18 -1.31 -17.60 0.32
N ILE A 19 -1.16 -16.31 -0.02
CA ILE A 19 -0.81 -15.27 0.95
C ILE A 19 -1.90 -15.17 2.03
N GLY A 20 -3.18 -15.19 1.64
CA GLY A 20 -4.30 -15.19 2.58
C GLY A 20 -4.26 -16.39 3.53
N PHE A 21 -3.92 -17.58 3.03
CA PHE A 21 -3.77 -18.78 3.85
C PHE A 21 -2.57 -18.70 4.81
N LEU A 22 -1.41 -18.21 4.36
CA LEU A 22 -0.22 -18.08 5.21
C LEU A 22 -0.42 -17.03 6.32
N ALA A 23 -1.19 -15.98 6.04
CA ALA A 23 -1.53 -14.92 6.99
C ALA A 23 -2.50 -15.37 8.10
N LEU A 24 -2.93 -16.64 8.13
CA LEU A 24 -3.60 -17.23 9.30
C LEU A 24 -2.68 -17.28 10.52
N THR A 25 -1.36 -17.26 10.31
CA THR A 25 -0.37 -17.16 11.38
C THR A 25 -0.04 -15.70 11.66
N GLU A 26 -0.05 -15.30 12.94
CA GLU A 26 0.18 -13.91 13.37
C GLU A 26 1.54 -13.39 12.88
N VAL A 27 2.59 -14.23 12.95
CA VAL A 27 3.95 -13.90 12.51
C VAL A 27 4.02 -13.53 11.02
N VAL A 28 3.32 -14.28 10.16
CA VAL A 28 3.32 -14.01 8.73
C VAL A 28 2.51 -12.74 8.41
N ALA A 29 1.38 -12.55 9.08
CA ALA A 29 0.57 -11.35 8.92
C ALA A 29 1.32 -10.08 9.36
N GLU A 30 2.09 -10.17 10.45
CA GLU A 30 2.96 -9.10 10.94
C GLU A 30 4.10 -8.80 9.96
N LEU A 31 4.80 -9.83 9.49
CA LEU A 31 5.85 -9.64 8.48
C LEU A 31 5.30 -9.02 7.19
N TYR A 32 4.10 -9.44 6.78
CA TYR A 32 3.42 -8.89 5.62
C TYR A 32 3.11 -7.39 5.78
N SER A 33 2.63 -6.94 6.95
CA SER A 33 2.35 -5.52 7.17
C SER A 33 3.62 -4.66 7.06
N TYR A 34 4.73 -5.13 7.63
CA TYR A 34 6.03 -4.46 7.50
C TYR A 34 6.53 -4.40 6.06
N ILE A 35 6.44 -5.51 5.32
CA ILE A 35 6.84 -5.56 3.91
C ILE A 35 6.04 -4.56 3.09
N VAL A 36 4.72 -4.48 3.28
CA VAL A 36 3.86 -3.53 2.56
C VAL A 36 4.27 -2.09 2.85
N ILE A 37 4.53 -1.74 4.11
CA ILE A 37 4.93 -0.38 4.50
C ILE A 37 6.31 -0.03 3.91
N VAL A 38 7.28 -0.94 4.00
CA VAL A 38 8.63 -0.71 3.47
C VAL A 38 8.62 -0.57 1.96
N ILE A 39 7.91 -1.45 1.25
CA ILE A 39 7.78 -1.37 -0.21
C ILE A 39 7.09 -0.07 -0.60
N GLY A 40 5.97 0.28 0.05
CA GLY A 40 5.26 1.53 -0.23
C GLY A 40 6.15 2.75 -0.05
N LEU A 41 6.94 2.79 1.02
CA LEU A 41 7.88 3.88 1.28
C LEU A 41 8.95 3.98 0.17
N VAL A 42 9.58 2.86 -0.18
CA VAL A 42 10.62 2.82 -1.24
C VAL A 42 10.05 3.27 -2.59
N MET A 43 8.84 2.84 -2.91
CA MET A 43 8.17 3.18 -4.17
C MET A 43 7.84 4.67 -4.24
N ILE A 44 7.30 5.24 -3.16
CA ILE A 44 7.06 6.69 -3.04
C ILE A 44 8.33 7.50 -3.26
N PHE A 45 9.45 7.10 -2.65
CA PHE A 45 10.74 7.78 -2.84
C PHE A 45 11.24 7.71 -4.28
N ARG A 46 11.01 6.58 -4.97
CA ARG A 46 11.51 6.37 -6.33
C ARG A 46 10.65 7.06 -7.39
N SER A 47 9.34 7.16 -7.17
CA SER A 47 8.43 7.71 -8.17
C SER A 47 8.24 9.21 -8.09
N ALA A 48 8.63 9.84 -6.98
CA ALA A 48 8.47 11.29 -6.76
C ALA A 48 7.02 11.78 -6.96
N ASN A 49 6.06 10.95 -6.55
CA ASN A 49 4.63 11.11 -6.76
C ASN A 49 4.21 11.22 -8.24
N ASP A 50 4.97 10.62 -9.17
CA ASP A 50 4.50 10.47 -10.54
C ASP A 50 3.23 9.60 -10.55
N GLN A 51 2.24 10.01 -11.35
CA GLN A 51 0.95 9.33 -11.49
C GLN A 51 0.18 9.09 -10.17
N GLU A 52 0.34 9.94 -9.16
CA GLU A 52 -0.39 9.82 -7.87
C GLU A 52 -0.10 8.51 -7.12
N GLU A 53 1.11 7.97 -7.29
CA GLU A 53 1.48 6.68 -6.70
C GLU A 53 1.40 6.67 -5.17
N VAL A 54 1.66 7.81 -4.52
CA VAL A 54 1.49 7.96 -3.07
C VAL A 54 0.05 7.67 -2.65
N THR A 55 -0.91 8.18 -3.40
CA THR A 55 -2.35 7.98 -3.15
C THR A 55 -2.72 6.52 -3.34
N LEU A 56 -2.14 5.84 -4.35
CA LEU A 56 -2.37 4.40 -4.57
C LEU A 56 -1.85 3.54 -3.42
N TRP A 57 -0.61 3.78 -2.95
CA TRP A 57 -0.05 3.06 -1.80
C TRP A 57 -0.81 3.33 -0.51
N THR A 58 -1.26 4.58 -0.32
CA THR A 58 -2.09 4.97 0.83
C THR A 58 -3.44 4.23 0.80
N ALA A 59 -4.11 4.20 -0.36
CA ALA A 59 -5.37 3.48 -0.52
C ALA A 59 -5.20 1.97 -0.30
N TYR A 60 -4.10 1.39 -0.78
CA TYR A 60 -3.77 -0.01 -0.53
C TYR A 60 -3.59 -0.29 0.97
N LEU A 61 -2.85 0.55 1.68
CA LEU A 61 -2.59 0.37 3.10
C LEU A 61 -3.89 0.46 3.92
N VAL A 62 -4.74 1.45 3.63
CA VAL A 62 -6.06 1.59 4.26
C VAL A 62 -6.97 0.40 3.94
N GLY A 63 -6.99 -0.07 2.70
CA GLY A 63 -7.75 -1.26 2.32
C GLY A 63 -7.28 -2.53 3.03
N SER A 64 -5.97 -2.66 3.24
CA SER A 64 -5.36 -3.79 3.94
C SER A 64 -5.58 -3.75 5.46
N GLU A 65 -5.96 -2.62 6.03
CA GLU A 65 -6.07 -2.45 7.48
C GLU A 65 -7.05 -3.44 8.11
N VAL A 66 -8.23 -3.62 7.50
CA VAL A 66 -9.25 -4.54 8.01
C VAL A 66 -8.71 -5.98 8.03
N PHE A 67 -8.03 -6.38 6.95
CA PHE A 67 -7.41 -7.70 6.85
C PHE A 67 -6.34 -7.90 7.93
N LEU A 68 -5.44 -6.94 8.08
CA LEU A 68 -4.36 -6.99 9.08
C LEU A 68 -4.89 -6.98 10.52
N ARG A 69 -5.99 -6.27 10.79
CA ARG A 69 -6.65 -6.28 12.11
C ARG A 69 -7.31 -7.62 12.41
N MET A 70 -7.91 -8.27 11.42
CA MET A 70 -8.52 -9.60 11.59
C MET A 70 -7.48 -10.70 11.83
N THR A 71 -6.30 -10.59 11.21
CA THR A 71 -5.19 -11.55 11.37
C THR A 71 -4.24 -11.20 12.52
N LYS A 72 -4.52 -10.13 13.27
CA LYS A 72 -3.63 -9.55 14.30
C LYS A 72 -2.21 -9.26 13.78
N GLY A 73 -2.06 -9.00 12.48
CA GLY A 73 -0.78 -8.73 11.82
C GLY A 73 -0.26 -7.30 12.04
N ILE A 74 -0.70 -6.61 13.08
CA ILE A 74 -0.27 -5.24 13.38
C ILE A 74 0.34 -5.19 14.78
N PHE A 75 1.64 -4.87 14.85
CA PHE A 75 2.37 -4.76 16.11
C PHE A 75 1.86 -3.62 17.01
N PHE A 76 1.49 -2.47 16.41
CA PHE A 76 0.91 -1.32 17.12
C PHE A 76 -0.46 -0.95 16.56
N TYR A 77 -1.44 -0.70 17.42
CA TYR A 77 -2.83 -0.41 17.04
C TYR A 77 -2.98 0.73 15.99
N GLU A 78 -2.05 1.68 15.98
CA GLU A 78 -2.06 2.88 15.15
C GLU A 78 -1.01 2.88 14.03
N LEU A 79 -0.26 1.80 13.85
CA LEU A 79 0.84 1.71 12.88
C LEU A 79 0.41 2.19 11.48
N ASN A 80 -0.69 1.64 10.96
CA ASN A 80 -1.18 1.99 9.62
C ASN A 80 -1.59 3.46 9.52
N LYS A 81 -2.15 4.05 10.57
CA LYS A 81 -2.53 5.47 10.58
C LYS A 81 -1.28 6.35 10.45
N TYR A 82 -0.24 6.05 11.22
CA TYR A 82 1.01 6.77 11.16
C TYR A 82 1.71 6.60 9.81
N SER A 83 1.71 5.38 9.26
CA SER A 83 2.26 5.12 7.93
C SER A 83 1.54 5.91 6.84
N VAL A 84 0.21 6.02 6.88
CA VAL A 84 -0.56 6.87 5.95
C VAL A 84 -0.15 8.33 6.05
N ILE A 85 -0.06 8.88 7.26
CA ILE A 85 0.35 10.27 7.49
C ILE A 85 1.75 10.50 6.90
N VAL A 86 2.68 9.58 7.16
CA VAL A 86 4.05 9.65 6.63
C VAL A 86 4.06 9.58 5.10
N PHE A 87 3.30 8.65 4.49
CA PHE A 87 3.23 8.50 3.05
C PHE A 87 2.72 9.78 2.37
N LEU A 88 1.64 10.36 2.88
CA LEU A 88 1.06 11.59 2.33
C LEU A 88 1.99 12.80 2.49
N ILE A 89 2.59 12.98 3.68
CA ILE A 89 3.55 14.07 3.92
C ILE A 89 4.77 13.93 3.00
N LEU A 90 5.32 12.72 2.86
CA LEU A 90 6.44 12.46 1.97
C LEU A 90 6.07 12.69 0.50
N GLY A 91 4.87 12.26 0.09
CA GLY A 91 4.37 12.52 -1.24
C GLY A 91 4.34 14.00 -1.56
N LEU A 92 3.74 14.81 -0.68
CA LEU A 92 3.70 16.27 -0.83
C LEU A 92 5.10 16.91 -0.81
N ALA A 93 6.04 16.37 -0.04
CA ALA A 93 7.39 16.91 0.07
C ALA A 93 8.27 16.62 -1.17
N ILE A 94 8.11 15.45 -1.77
CA ILE A 94 8.90 15.01 -2.94
C ILE A 94 8.24 15.47 -4.24
N GLU A 95 6.93 15.67 -4.24
CA GLU A 95 6.18 16.06 -5.41
C GLU A 95 6.69 17.38 -6.01
N LYS A 96 7.09 17.30 -7.28
CA LYS A 96 7.61 18.45 -8.02
C LYS A 96 6.49 19.28 -8.67
N ARG A 97 5.26 18.76 -8.73
CA ARG A 97 4.13 19.45 -9.37
C ARG A 97 3.68 20.63 -8.52
N ARG A 98 3.47 21.76 -9.19
CA ARG A 98 2.91 22.97 -8.58
C ARG A 98 1.39 22.84 -8.60
N HIS A 99 0.81 22.50 -7.46
CA HIS A 99 -0.63 22.60 -7.29
C HIS A 99 -1.05 24.08 -7.24
N GLY A 100 -1.89 24.50 -8.17
CA GLY A 100 -2.50 25.83 -8.13
C GLY A 100 -3.47 25.89 -6.96
N ILE A 101 -3.32 26.89 -6.08
CA ILE A 101 -4.26 27.10 -4.98
C ILE A 101 -5.60 27.50 -5.61
N PRO A 102 -6.68 26.72 -5.44
CA PRO A 102 -7.97 27.08 -6.01
C PRO A 102 -8.55 28.23 -5.19
N LEU A 103 -8.35 29.46 -5.69
CA LEU A 103 -8.91 30.70 -5.13
C LEU A 103 -10.45 30.72 -5.08
N ILE A 104 -11.12 29.73 -5.70
CA ILE A 104 -12.57 29.65 -5.83
C ILE A 104 -13.25 29.19 -4.52
N TYR A 105 -12.48 28.67 -3.55
CA TYR A 105 -13.00 28.20 -2.26
C TYR A 105 -12.75 29.17 -1.09
N PHE A 106 -12.25 30.38 -1.36
CA PHE A 106 -12.10 31.48 -0.40
C PHE A 106 -13.07 32.61 -0.75
#